data_AF-R6CFS1-F1
#
_entry.id   AF-R6CFS1-F1
#
_cell.length_a   1.000
_cell.length_b   1.000
_cell.length_c   1.000
_cell.angle_alpha   90.00
_cell.angle_beta   90.00
_cell.angle_gamma   90.00
#
_symmetry.space_group_name_H-M   'P 1'
#
loop_
_entity.id
_entity.type
_entity.pdbx_description
1 polymer ?
#
loop_
_entity_poly.entity_id
_entity_poly.type
_entity_poly.pdbx_seq_one_letter_code
_entity_poly.pdbx_strand_id
1 'polypeptide(L)'
;MAEEIVLMKGNEAIAHAAIRIGVDGYFGYPITPQSEVLETLAEQKPWETTGMVVLQAESEVAAINMVYGGAGSGKMVMTSSSSPGVSLKQEGISYIAGAELPCLIVNVMRGGPGLGTIQPSQADYFQTTKGGGHGDYHLIALAPASVQEMADFVGLAFELAFKYRNPAMILADGVIGQMMEKVVLPAPRPRRTEEEIIAQCPWAATGCKGRKPNIITSLELDPAVMEKRNLHLQEKYAEIEANEVRYEEIDCEDAEYLIVAFGSCARIAQKSMEHAREEGIKVGLFRPITLWPFPSKPLAERAKNIKGILVVELNSGQMIEDVELAVKCSIPVEHFGRLGGIVPDPDEVIDALKEKIINK
;
A
#
# COMPACT_ATOMS: atom_id res chain seq x y z
N MET A 1 -22.07 -17.29 10.66
CA MET A 1 -22.66 -15.95 10.89
C MET A 1 -22.98 -15.37 9.52
N ALA A 2 -24.09 -14.65 9.35
CA ALA A 2 -24.40 -14.01 8.08
C ALA A 2 -23.33 -12.97 7.73
N GLU A 3 -23.02 -12.81 6.44
CA GLU A 3 -22.12 -11.76 5.96
C GLU A 3 -22.68 -10.38 6.35
N GLU A 4 -21.83 -9.55 6.95
CA GLU A 4 -22.21 -8.19 7.30
C GLU A 4 -21.85 -7.25 6.16
N ILE A 5 -22.89 -6.72 5.53
CA ILE A 5 -22.81 -5.90 4.33
C ILE A 5 -23.21 -4.48 4.69
N VAL A 6 -22.33 -3.52 4.41
CA VAL A 6 -22.54 -2.11 4.75
C VAL A 6 -22.10 -1.22 3.59
N LEU A 7 -22.80 -0.10 3.38
CA LEU A 7 -22.37 0.97 2.47
C LEU A 7 -21.54 1.97 3.25
N MET A 8 -20.27 2.16 2.89
CA MET A 8 -19.35 3.05 3.62
C MET A 8 -18.23 3.57 2.72
N LYS A 9 -17.51 4.60 3.20
CA LYS A 9 -16.32 5.12 2.53
C LYS A 9 -15.11 4.20 2.66
N GLY A 10 -14.13 4.33 1.77
CA GLY A 10 -12.83 3.62 1.83
C GLY A 10 -12.13 3.77 3.18
N ASN A 11 -12.04 5.00 3.69
CA ASN A 11 -11.40 5.27 4.99
C ASN A 11 -12.15 4.64 6.17
N GLU A 12 -13.47 4.67 6.14
CA GLU A 12 -14.33 4.04 7.16
C GLU A 12 -14.12 2.51 7.14
N ALA A 13 -14.01 1.93 5.94
CA ALA A 13 -13.78 0.50 5.75
C ALA A 13 -12.46 0.02 6.39
N ILE A 14 -11.39 0.81 6.28
CA ILE A 14 -10.11 0.54 6.99
C ILE A 14 -10.32 0.49 8.50
N ALA A 15 -10.99 1.49 9.07
CA ALA A 15 -11.22 1.56 10.52
C ALA A 15 -12.07 0.37 11.02
N HIS A 16 -13.15 0.04 10.32
CA HIS A 16 -14.00 -1.11 10.66
C HIS A 16 -13.26 -2.44 10.52
N ALA A 17 -12.46 -2.61 9.46
CA ALA A 17 -11.65 -3.80 9.28
C ALA A 17 -10.61 -3.95 10.40
N ALA A 18 -9.91 -2.86 10.76
CA ALA A 18 -8.92 -2.86 11.84
C ALA A 18 -9.51 -3.32 13.18
N ILE A 19 -10.68 -2.78 13.57
CA ILE A 19 -11.39 -3.21 14.78
C ILE A 19 -11.72 -4.70 14.70
N ARG A 20 -12.27 -5.15 13.57
CA ARG A 20 -12.76 -6.52 13.40
C ARG A 20 -11.65 -7.55 13.39
N ILE A 21 -10.48 -7.26 12.83
CA ILE A 21 -9.38 -8.21 12.80
C ILE A 21 -8.54 -8.22 14.09
N GLY A 22 -8.90 -7.38 15.07
CA GLY A 22 -8.22 -7.32 16.36
C GLY A 22 -6.92 -6.52 16.36
N VAL A 23 -6.86 -5.40 15.61
CA VAL A 23 -5.74 -4.46 15.72
C VAL A 23 -5.63 -3.95 17.16
N ASP A 24 -4.41 -3.95 17.69
CA ASP A 24 -4.12 -3.58 19.08
C ASP A 24 -4.07 -2.08 19.30
N GLY A 25 -3.58 -1.32 18.31
CA GLY A 25 -3.39 0.12 18.46
C GLY A 25 -3.38 0.90 17.16
N TYR A 26 -3.95 2.09 17.18
CA TYR A 26 -3.88 3.10 16.14
C TYR A 26 -3.26 4.39 16.71
N PHE A 27 -2.27 4.92 16.02
CA PHE A 27 -1.62 6.19 16.36
C PHE A 27 -1.60 7.08 15.12
N GLY A 28 -2.27 8.23 15.16
CA GLY A 28 -2.44 9.07 13.97
C GLY A 28 -2.49 10.55 14.27
N TYR A 29 -2.20 11.36 13.25
CA TYR A 29 -2.39 12.81 13.28
C TYR A 29 -3.43 13.19 12.21
N PRO A 30 -4.41 14.06 12.49
CA PRO A 30 -5.44 14.42 11.51
C PRO A 30 -4.85 15.10 10.28
N ILE A 31 -5.14 14.56 9.10
CA ILE A 31 -4.77 15.17 7.81
C ILE A 31 -5.74 14.70 6.71
N THR A 32 -6.30 15.63 5.94
CA THR A 32 -7.14 15.32 4.77
C THR A 32 -6.31 14.63 3.68
N PRO A 33 -6.80 13.59 2.99
CA PRO A 33 -8.15 13.05 3.01
C PRO A 33 -8.28 11.73 3.80
N GLN A 34 -7.50 11.51 4.87
CA GLN A 34 -7.57 10.26 5.65
C GLN A 34 -8.20 10.41 7.04
N SER A 35 -8.47 11.65 7.51
CA SER A 35 -8.96 11.91 8.86
C SER A 35 -10.15 11.04 9.28
N GLU A 36 -11.00 10.62 8.33
CA GLU A 36 -12.13 9.73 8.63
C GLU A 36 -11.71 8.39 9.26
N VAL A 37 -10.48 7.89 9.06
CA VAL A 37 -10.01 6.69 9.77
C VAL A 37 -10.01 6.93 11.28
N LEU A 38 -9.39 8.02 11.74
CA LEU A 38 -9.33 8.38 13.16
C LEU A 38 -10.72 8.76 13.70
N GLU A 39 -11.50 9.53 12.93
CA GLU A 39 -12.86 9.93 13.32
C GLU A 39 -13.77 8.71 13.48
N THR A 40 -13.70 7.75 12.54
CA THR A 40 -14.46 6.49 12.63
C THR A 40 -14.03 5.67 13.83
N LEU A 41 -12.73 5.52 14.10
CA LEU A 41 -12.25 4.84 15.30
C LEU A 41 -12.72 5.53 16.58
N ALA A 42 -12.76 6.86 16.61
CA ALA A 42 -13.27 7.60 17.76
C ALA A 42 -14.77 7.40 17.98
N GLU A 43 -15.56 7.36 16.90
CA GLU A 43 -17.00 7.11 16.94
C GLU A 43 -17.32 5.67 17.38
N GLN A 44 -16.57 4.69 16.86
CA GLN A 44 -16.76 3.26 17.17
C GLN A 44 -16.28 2.86 18.57
N LYS A 45 -15.48 3.72 19.23
CA LYS A 45 -14.93 3.51 20.59
C LYS A 45 -14.38 2.11 20.84
N PRO A 46 -13.47 1.58 20.00
CA PRO A 46 -13.05 0.20 20.08
C PRO A 46 -12.28 -0.13 21.37
N TRP A 47 -11.81 0.87 22.12
CA TRP A 47 -11.27 0.69 23.46
C TRP A 47 -12.30 0.16 24.47
N GLU A 48 -13.60 0.33 24.22
CA GLU A 48 -14.68 -0.20 25.06
C GLU A 48 -15.12 -1.61 24.66
N THR A 49 -14.79 -2.05 23.44
CA THR A 49 -15.26 -3.33 22.88
C THR A 49 -14.13 -4.35 22.70
N THR A 50 -13.11 -4.01 21.93
CA THR A 50 -11.95 -4.87 21.68
C THR A 50 -10.79 -4.56 22.63
N GLY A 51 -10.78 -3.34 23.18
CA GLY A 51 -9.69 -2.76 23.97
C GLY A 51 -8.54 -2.21 23.12
N MET A 52 -8.77 -2.00 21.81
CA MET A 52 -7.85 -1.32 20.90
C MET A 52 -7.51 0.08 21.45
N VAL A 53 -6.22 0.43 21.46
CA VAL A 53 -5.78 1.77 21.81
C VAL A 53 -5.95 2.68 20.60
N VAL A 54 -6.63 3.81 20.75
CA VAL A 54 -6.77 4.83 19.70
C VAL A 54 -6.24 6.13 20.26
N LEU A 55 -5.21 6.68 19.63
CA LEU A 55 -4.55 7.90 20.10
C LEU A 55 -4.31 8.87 18.95
N GLN A 56 -4.81 10.10 19.13
CA GLN A 56 -4.44 11.25 18.32
C GLN A 56 -3.11 11.81 18.83
N ALA A 57 -2.05 11.67 18.04
CA ALA A 57 -0.73 12.19 18.38
C ALA A 57 -0.65 13.70 18.13
N GLU A 58 0.43 14.33 18.59
CA GLU A 58 0.72 15.75 18.37
C GLU A 58 1.33 16.05 16.99
N SER A 59 1.89 15.03 16.32
CA SER A 59 2.48 15.12 14.98
C SER A 59 2.60 13.75 14.33
N GLU A 60 2.86 13.70 13.03
CA GLU A 60 3.13 12.46 12.32
C GLU A 60 4.41 11.76 12.79
N VAL A 61 5.42 12.52 13.20
CA VAL A 61 6.69 12.04 13.78
C VAL A 61 6.41 11.32 15.10
N ALA A 62 5.59 11.91 15.98
CA ALA A 62 5.20 11.26 17.22
C ALA A 62 4.40 9.96 16.95
N ALA A 63 3.42 10.03 16.04
CA ALA A 63 2.59 8.88 15.69
C ALA A 63 3.41 7.68 15.14
N ILE A 64 4.39 7.89 14.27
CA ILE A 64 5.21 6.77 13.75
C ILE A 64 6.14 6.20 14.82
N ASN A 65 6.65 7.01 15.74
CA ASN A 65 7.47 6.51 16.85
C ASN A 65 6.64 5.75 17.90
N MET A 66 5.36 6.12 18.08
CA MET A 66 4.42 5.31 18.86
C MET A 66 4.15 3.96 18.17
N VAL A 67 4.04 3.93 16.84
CA VAL A 67 3.96 2.69 16.06
C VAL A 67 5.21 1.84 16.26
N TYR A 68 6.42 2.42 16.22
CA TYR A 68 7.66 1.70 16.50
C TYR A 68 7.63 1.01 17.88
N GLY A 69 7.23 1.75 18.93
CA GLY A 69 7.10 1.19 20.28
C GLY A 69 6.05 0.08 20.38
N GLY A 70 4.87 0.32 19.80
CA GLY A 70 3.78 -0.66 19.78
C GLY A 70 4.14 -1.94 19.04
N ALA A 71 4.71 -1.82 17.84
CA ALA A 71 5.17 -2.95 17.03
C ALA A 71 6.30 -3.71 17.73
N GLY A 72 7.18 -2.99 18.45
CA GLY A 72 8.24 -3.58 19.27
C GLY A 72 7.71 -4.48 20.41
N SER A 73 6.48 -4.26 20.86
CA SER A 73 5.81 -5.15 21.83
C SER A 73 5.12 -6.36 21.19
N GLY A 74 5.28 -6.58 19.88
CA GLY A 74 4.67 -7.69 19.14
C GLY A 74 3.19 -7.46 18.79
N LYS A 75 2.63 -6.31 19.14
CA LYS A 75 1.22 -5.93 18.93
C LYS A 75 0.96 -5.52 17.48
N MET A 76 -0.25 -5.77 16.98
CA MET A 76 -0.71 -5.29 15.67
C MET A 76 -1.03 -3.80 15.79
N VAL A 77 -0.11 -2.95 15.36
CA VAL A 77 -0.31 -1.50 15.41
C VAL A 77 -0.26 -0.87 14.03
N MET A 78 -1.01 0.21 13.86
CA MET A 78 -1.09 0.94 12.61
C MET A 78 -1.11 2.46 12.77
N THR A 79 -0.85 3.14 11.66
CA THR A 79 -1.02 4.58 11.48
C THR A 79 -1.64 4.84 10.11
N SER A 80 -2.35 5.95 9.95
CA SER A 80 -2.73 6.48 8.65
C SER A 80 -2.29 7.94 8.50
N SER A 81 -2.02 8.34 7.26
CA SER A 81 -1.63 9.69 6.91
C SER A 81 -1.89 9.96 5.42
N SER A 82 -1.47 11.13 4.94
CA SER A 82 -1.47 11.51 3.54
C SER A 82 -0.07 12.02 3.18
N SER A 83 0.18 12.28 1.89
CA SER A 83 1.50 12.57 1.29
C SER A 83 2.47 13.40 2.15
N PRO A 84 2.08 14.58 2.69
CA PRO A 84 3.00 15.38 3.52
C PRO A 84 3.33 14.71 4.84
N GLY A 85 2.33 14.09 5.48
CA GLY A 85 2.50 13.42 6.75
C GLY A 85 3.30 12.13 6.64
N VAL A 86 3.16 11.36 5.54
CA VAL A 86 4.04 10.21 5.26
C VAL A 86 5.48 10.67 5.04
N SER A 87 5.69 11.83 4.43
CA SER A 87 7.03 12.43 4.30
C SER A 87 7.67 12.70 5.67
N LEU A 88 6.90 13.20 6.64
CA LEU A 88 7.37 13.36 8.03
C LEU A 88 7.63 12.02 8.75
N LYS A 89 6.98 10.93 8.33
CA LYS A 89 7.15 9.60 8.92
C LYS A 89 8.38 8.84 8.40
N GLN A 90 9.01 9.30 7.33
CA GLN A 90 10.04 8.53 6.61
C GLN A 90 11.22 8.07 7.49
N GLU A 91 11.69 8.90 8.43
CA GLU A 91 12.71 8.47 9.40
C GLU A 91 12.21 7.27 10.22
N GLY A 92 11.03 7.40 10.83
CA GLY A 92 10.44 6.33 11.64
C GLY A 92 10.16 5.06 10.81
N ILE A 93 9.69 5.21 9.57
CA ILE A 93 9.46 4.08 8.66
C ILE A 93 10.77 3.32 8.40
N SER A 94 11.85 4.03 8.09
CA SER A 94 13.17 3.41 7.88
C SER A 94 13.68 2.70 9.13
N TYR A 95 13.44 3.25 10.33
CA TYR A 95 13.80 2.60 11.59
C TYR A 95 12.98 1.35 11.88
N ILE A 96 11.66 1.35 11.61
CA ILE A 96 10.79 0.18 11.78
C ILE A 96 11.25 -0.94 10.83
N ALA A 97 11.53 -0.63 9.56
CA ALA A 97 12.06 -1.60 8.60
C ALA A 97 13.43 -2.14 9.05
N GLY A 98 14.33 -1.24 9.44
CA GLY A 98 15.66 -1.58 9.94
C GLY A 98 15.67 -2.30 11.29
N ALA A 99 14.58 -2.27 12.07
CA ALA A 99 14.39 -3.04 13.31
C ALA A 99 13.54 -4.32 13.10
N GLU A 100 13.10 -4.57 11.85
CA GLU A 100 12.28 -5.72 11.45
C GLU A 100 10.98 -5.81 12.25
N LEU A 101 10.27 -4.69 12.35
CA LEU A 101 9.03 -4.59 13.11
C LEU A 101 7.81 -4.66 12.19
N PRO A 102 6.84 -5.54 12.47
CA PRO A 102 5.60 -5.61 11.71
C PRO A 102 4.63 -4.50 12.12
N CYS A 103 4.20 -3.68 11.16
CA CYS A 103 3.14 -2.70 11.36
C CYS A 103 2.44 -2.41 10.02
N LEU A 104 1.28 -1.75 10.10
CA LEU A 104 0.57 -1.25 8.93
C LEU A 104 0.62 0.28 8.86
N ILE A 105 1.00 0.81 7.70
CA ILE A 105 0.93 2.23 7.37
C ILE A 105 -0.10 2.40 6.26
N VAL A 106 -1.05 3.32 6.41
CA VAL A 106 -1.98 3.67 5.35
C VAL A 106 -1.63 5.05 4.83
N ASN A 107 -1.30 5.15 3.55
CA ASN A 107 -1.15 6.43 2.87
C ASN A 107 -2.34 6.65 1.94
N VAL A 108 -3.15 7.67 2.21
CA VAL A 108 -4.19 8.11 1.29
C VAL A 108 -3.68 9.36 0.55
N MET A 109 -3.17 9.12 -0.66
CA MET A 109 -2.45 10.09 -1.46
C MET A 109 -3.35 11.25 -1.91
N ARG A 110 -2.76 12.45 -1.91
CA ARG A 110 -3.39 13.68 -2.42
C ARG A 110 -2.38 14.47 -3.25
N GLY A 111 -2.86 15.43 -4.04
CA GLY A 111 -2.00 16.18 -4.95
C GLY A 111 -0.90 16.95 -4.23
N GLY A 112 0.34 16.77 -4.66
CA GLY A 112 1.53 17.54 -4.25
C GLY A 112 2.21 18.25 -5.43
N PRO A 113 3.49 18.66 -5.33
CA PRO A 113 4.38 18.56 -4.16
C PRO A 113 4.10 19.62 -3.09
N GLY A 114 4.83 19.58 -1.96
CA GLY A 114 4.66 20.52 -0.85
C GLY A 114 3.34 20.31 -0.11
N LEU A 115 2.67 21.40 0.29
CA LEU A 115 1.32 21.28 0.89
C LEU A 115 0.30 20.73 -0.11
N GLY A 116 0.45 21.13 -1.37
CA GLY A 116 -0.35 20.67 -2.49
C GLY A 116 -1.83 21.01 -2.39
N THR A 117 -2.67 20.07 -2.80
CA THR A 117 -4.14 20.14 -2.78
C THR A 117 -4.72 18.96 -2.02
N ILE A 118 -5.98 19.05 -1.63
CA ILE A 118 -6.72 17.93 -1.01
C ILE A 118 -7.31 16.95 -2.02
N GLN A 119 -7.22 17.27 -3.31
CA GLN A 119 -7.71 16.46 -4.40
C GLN A 119 -6.83 15.20 -4.60
N PRO A 120 -7.37 14.11 -5.18
CA PRO A 120 -6.66 12.84 -5.31
C PRO A 120 -5.39 12.91 -6.16
N SER A 121 -4.44 12.04 -5.89
CA SER A 121 -3.24 11.85 -6.71
C SER A 121 -2.65 10.47 -6.49
N GLN A 122 -1.76 10.05 -7.37
CA GLN A 122 -0.95 8.85 -7.25
C GLN A 122 0.56 9.17 -7.21
N ALA A 123 0.92 10.39 -6.81
CA ALA A 123 2.28 10.92 -6.89
C ALA A 123 3.21 10.50 -5.74
N ASP A 124 2.77 9.62 -4.83
CA ASP A 124 3.63 9.07 -3.76
C ASP A 124 4.16 7.67 -4.10
N TYR A 125 4.02 7.22 -5.35
CA TYR A 125 4.50 5.92 -5.79
C TYR A 125 5.99 5.74 -5.50
N PHE A 126 6.85 6.66 -5.95
CA PHE A 126 8.29 6.59 -5.67
C PHE A 126 8.61 6.67 -4.18
N GLN A 127 7.95 7.57 -3.44
CA GLN A 127 8.11 7.67 -1.99
C GLN A 127 7.85 6.33 -1.29
N THR A 128 6.96 5.51 -1.87
CA THR A 128 6.55 4.21 -1.33
C THR A 128 7.43 3.07 -1.83
N THR A 129 7.73 3.01 -3.14
CA THR A 129 8.35 1.84 -3.79
C THR A 129 9.86 1.97 -3.97
N LYS A 130 10.35 3.20 -4.14
CA LYS A 130 11.79 3.53 -4.29
C LYS A 130 12.39 4.11 -3.02
N GLY A 131 11.54 4.42 -2.03
CA GLY A 131 11.92 4.87 -0.71
C GLY A 131 11.68 6.37 -0.49
N GLY A 132 11.81 6.77 0.77
CA GLY A 132 11.79 8.17 1.21
C GLY A 132 12.62 8.38 2.47
N GLY A 133 12.72 7.36 3.33
CA GLY A 133 13.71 7.26 4.41
C GLY A 133 15.07 6.80 3.89
N HIS A 134 16.02 6.58 4.80
CA HIS A 134 17.38 6.17 4.45
C HIS A 134 17.58 4.65 4.56
N GLY A 135 18.56 4.15 3.81
CA GLY A 135 18.95 2.73 3.79
C GLY A 135 18.25 1.93 2.70
N ASP A 136 18.84 0.78 2.35
CA ASP A 136 18.36 -0.12 1.28
C ASP A 136 17.16 -0.97 1.75
N TYR A 137 16.12 -0.31 2.27
CA TYR A 137 14.92 -0.95 2.81
C TYR A 137 13.77 -0.97 1.80
N HIS A 138 12.84 -1.89 2.02
CA HIS A 138 11.59 -1.95 1.28
C HIS A 138 10.39 -2.16 2.19
N LEU A 139 9.22 -1.69 1.73
CA LEU A 139 7.92 -1.89 2.35
C LEU A 139 7.06 -2.76 1.44
N ILE A 140 6.28 -3.66 2.01
CA ILE A 140 5.28 -4.41 1.25
C ILE A 140 4.13 -3.45 0.91
N ALA A 141 4.04 -3.00 -0.33
CA ALA A 141 3.11 -1.94 -0.75
C ALA A 141 1.94 -2.50 -1.54
N LEU A 142 0.73 -2.40 -0.99
CA LEU A 142 -0.53 -2.84 -1.57
C LEU A 142 -1.34 -1.65 -2.08
N ALA A 143 -1.87 -1.72 -3.30
CA ALA A 143 -2.65 -0.66 -3.93
C ALA A 143 -4.11 -1.08 -4.16
N PRO A 144 -5.03 -0.69 -3.28
CA PRO A 144 -6.45 -1.01 -3.44
C PRO A 144 -7.08 -0.20 -4.56
N ALA A 145 -7.92 -0.84 -5.38
CA ALA A 145 -8.74 -0.22 -6.42
C ALA A 145 -10.24 -0.16 -6.04
N SER A 146 -10.62 -0.58 -4.83
CA SER A 146 -12.00 -0.53 -4.35
C SER A 146 -12.07 -0.35 -2.84
N VAL A 147 -13.26 0.03 -2.34
CA VAL A 147 -13.53 0.10 -0.90
C VAL A 147 -13.48 -1.30 -0.26
N GLN A 148 -13.84 -2.34 -1.00
CA GLN A 148 -13.71 -3.73 -0.53
C GLN A 148 -12.24 -4.08 -0.30
N GLU A 149 -11.36 -3.76 -1.25
CA GLU A 149 -9.91 -3.99 -1.09
C GLU A 149 -9.32 -3.13 0.03
N MET A 150 -9.83 -1.92 0.27
CA MET A 150 -9.44 -1.12 1.44
C MET A 150 -9.68 -1.87 2.77
N ALA A 151 -10.79 -2.59 2.89
CA ALA A 151 -11.07 -3.43 4.06
C ALA A 151 -10.21 -4.71 4.09
N ASP A 152 -10.19 -5.44 2.98
CA ASP A 152 -9.51 -6.75 2.90
C ASP A 152 -8.00 -6.62 3.09
N PHE A 153 -7.41 -5.54 2.56
CA PHE A 153 -5.97 -5.33 2.62
C PHE A 153 -5.49 -4.99 4.03
N VAL A 154 -6.34 -4.59 4.97
CA VAL A 154 -5.92 -4.44 6.38
C VAL A 154 -5.48 -5.80 6.94
N GLY A 155 -6.28 -6.84 6.72
CA GLY A 155 -5.95 -8.20 7.14
C GLY A 155 -4.71 -8.74 6.43
N LEU A 156 -4.68 -8.62 5.10
CA LEU A 156 -3.56 -9.06 4.27
C LEU A 156 -2.25 -8.35 4.66
N ALA A 157 -2.28 -7.03 4.87
CA ALA A 157 -1.10 -6.26 5.23
C ALA A 157 -0.50 -6.71 6.57
N PHE A 158 -1.33 -6.97 7.59
CA PHE A 158 -0.83 -7.51 8.86
C PHE A 158 -0.31 -8.94 8.72
N GLU A 159 -0.98 -9.79 7.94
CA GLU A 159 -0.48 -11.14 7.65
C GLU A 159 0.93 -11.09 7.05
N LEU A 160 1.11 -10.28 6.00
CA LEU A 160 2.39 -10.11 5.33
C LEU A 160 3.43 -9.46 6.25
N ALA A 161 3.04 -8.44 7.01
CA ALA A 161 3.95 -7.74 7.91
C ALA A 161 4.51 -8.70 8.97
N PHE A 162 3.66 -9.50 9.60
CA PHE A 162 4.08 -10.48 10.61
C PHE A 162 4.84 -11.66 10.00
N LYS A 163 4.42 -12.15 8.82
CA LYS A 163 5.11 -13.25 8.10
C LYS A 163 6.58 -12.93 7.86
N TYR A 164 6.88 -11.72 7.39
CA TYR A 164 8.24 -11.34 7.02
C TYR A 164 8.95 -10.46 8.04
N ARG A 165 8.30 -10.08 9.16
CA ARG A 165 8.83 -9.05 10.07
C ARG A 165 9.28 -7.80 9.29
N ASN A 166 8.33 -7.27 8.51
CA ASN A 166 8.54 -6.11 7.66
C ASN A 166 7.32 -5.17 7.76
N PRO A 167 7.47 -3.85 7.60
CA PRO A 167 6.30 -2.99 7.52
C PRO A 167 5.55 -3.22 6.20
N ALA A 168 4.23 -3.13 6.26
CA ALA A 168 3.35 -3.10 5.10
C ALA A 168 2.70 -1.72 4.95
N MET A 169 2.47 -1.31 3.71
CA MET A 169 1.78 -0.08 3.36
C MET A 169 0.57 -0.37 2.48
N ILE A 170 -0.57 0.24 2.83
CA ILE A 170 -1.70 0.40 1.90
C ILE A 170 -1.55 1.77 1.26
N LEU A 171 -1.32 1.82 -0.05
CA LEU A 171 -1.18 3.04 -0.83
C LEU A 171 -2.46 3.28 -1.63
N ALA A 172 -3.39 4.00 -1.03
CA ALA A 172 -4.65 4.40 -1.65
C ALA A 172 -4.55 5.85 -2.16
N ASP A 173 -5.44 6.25 -3.05
CA ASP A 173 -5.62 7.65 -3.43
C ASP A 173 -6.91 8.24 -2.86
N GLY A 174 -7.02 9.57 -2.90
CA GLY A 174 -8.20 10.28 -2.40
C GLY A 174 -9.52 9.89 -3.07
N VAL A 175 -9.53 9.28 -4.27
CA VAL A 175 -10.76 8.78 -4.89
C VAL A 175 -11.23 7.56 -4.11
N ILE A 176 -10.37 6.55 -3.96
CA ILE A 176 -10.71 5.32 -3.24
C ILE A 176 -10.99 5.58 -1.76
N GLY A 177 -10.24 6.48 -1.12
CA GLY A 177 -10.48 6.84 0.28
C GLY A 177 -11.85 7.45 0.56
N GLN A 178 -12.36 8.27 -0.37
CA GLN A 178 -13.59 9.05 -0.21
C GLN A 178 -14.82 8.44 -0.88
N MET A 179 -14.64 7.54 -1.86
CA MET A 179 -15.76 6.88 -2.53
C MET A 179 -16.52 5.97 -1.56
N MET A 180 -17.83 5.84 -1.77
CA MET A 180 -18.68 4.91 -1.01
C MET A 180 -19.07 3.73 -1.87
N GLU A 181 -18.89 2.52 -1.35
CA GLU A 181 -19.30 1.28 -2.00
C GLU A 181 -19.84 0.29 -0.97
N LYS A 182 -20.49 -0.76 -1.49
CA LYS A 182 -20.89 -1.91 -0.68
C LYS A 182 -19.63 -2.67 -0.26
N VAL A 183 -19.47 -2.89 1.04
CA VAL A 183 -18.36 -3.64 1.64
C VAL A 183 -18.91 -4.83 2.43
N VAL A 184 -18.31 -5.99 2.24
CA VAL A 184 -18.44 -7.15 3.13
C VAL A 184 -17.33 -7.06 4.17
N LEU A 185 -17.70 -6.80 5.42
CA LEU A 185 -16.72 -6.65 6.49
C LEU A 185 -16.14 -8.01 6.93
N PRO A 186 -14.85 -8.06 7.29
CA PRO A 186 -14.23 -9.31 7.74
C PRO A 186 -14.91 -9.85 9.00
N ALA A 187 -14.88 -11.16 9.17
CA ALA A 187 -15.40 -11.78 10.39
C ALA A 187 -14.63 -11.24 11.63
N PRO A 188 -15.33 -10.91 12.74
CA PRO A 188 -14.68 -10.48 13.96
C PRO A 188 -13.72 -11.55 14.50
N ARG A 189 -12.51 -11.12 14.89
CA ARG A 189 -11.46 -11.91 15.51
C ARG A 189 -10.98 -11.22 16.79
N PRO A 190 -10.81 -11.93 17.90
CA PRO A 190 -10.26 -11.35 19.12
C PRO A 190 -8.82 -10.91 18.90
N ARG A 191 -8.37 -9.93 19.68
CA ARG A 191 -6.95 -9.58 19.77
C ARG A 191 -6.16 -10.75 20.35
N ARG A 192 -4.90 -10.84 19.96
CA ARG A 192 -3.98 -11.85 20.51
C ARG A 192 -3.77 -11.60 22.00
N THR A 193 -3.80 -12.66 22.80
CA THR A 193 -3.48 -12.56 24.23
C THR A 193 -2.00 -12.29 24.42
N GLU A 194 -1.61 -11.90 25.64
CA GLU A 194 -0.20 -11.68 25.94
C GLU A 194 0.62 -12.97 25.81
N GLU A 195 0.04 -14.11 26.20
CA GLU A 195 0.65 -15.43 26.04
C GLU A 195 0.86 -15.79 24.56
N GLU A 196 -0.14 -15.51 23.71
CA GLU A 196 -0.04 -15.73 22.26
C GLU A 196 1.04 -14.86 21.63
N ILE A 197 1.14 -13.58 22.04
CA ILE A 197 2.18 -12.67 21.55
C ILE A 197 3.56 -13.15 22.00
N ILE A 198 3.73 -13.54 23.26
CA ILE A 198 5.01 -14.08 23.75
C ILE A 198 5.40 -15.34 22.97
N ALA A 199 4.45 -16.21 22.66
CA ALA A 199 4.70 -17.44 21.92
C ALA A 199 5.03 -17.20 20.43
N GLN A 200 4.29 -16.30 19.77
CA GLN A 200 4.41 -16.04 18.33
C GLN A 200 5.51 -15.01 18.00
N CYS A 201 5.85 -14.13 18.93
CA CYS A 201 6.80 -13.04 18.75
C CYS A 201 7.91 -13.11 19.82
N PRO A 202 8.80 -14.12 19.78
CA PRO A 202 9.86 -14.27 20.78
C PRO A 202 10.85 -13.10 20.80
N TRP A 203 10.87 -12.28 19.74
CA TRP A 203 11.64 -11.05 19.60
C TRP A 203 11.02 -9.82 20.30
N ALA A 204 9.74 -9.88 20.69
CA ALA A 204 9.01 -8.74 21.24
C ALA A 204 9.53 -8.32 22.65
N ALA A 205 9.39 -7.04 22.94
CA ALA A 205 9.76 -6.44 24.22
C ALA A 205 8.60 -6.47 25.24
N THR A 206 8.15 -7.67 25.64
CA THR A 206 7.01 -7.93 26.54
C THR A 206 7.41 -8.15 28.01
N GLY A 207 8.50 -7.51 28.45
CA GLY A 207 9.15 -7.78 29.74
C GLY A 207 10.08 -9.00 29.71
N CYS A 208 11.00 -9.07 30.67
CA CYS A 208 12.14 -10.01 30.65
C CYS A 208 12.16 -11.00 31.82
N LYS A 209 11.05 -11.21 32.53
CA LYS A 209 11.02 -12.16 33.66
C LYS A 209 11.35 -13.58 33.15
N GLY A 210 12.48 -14.13 33.58
CA GLY A 210 12.92 -15.47 33.20
C GLY A 210 13.71 -15.57 31.88
N ARG A 211 14.07 -14.46 31.24
CA ARG A 211 14.89 -14.43 30.00
C ARG A 211 15.78 -13.19 29.93
N LYS A 212 16.74 -13.16 29.00
CA LYS A 212 17.47 -11.92 28.69
C LYS A 212 16.52 -10.89 28.04
N PRO A 213 16.75 -9.59 28.23
CA PRO A 213 15.95 -8.56 27.56
C PRO A 213 16.16 -8.64 26.05
N ASN A 214 15.07 -8.48 25.29
CA ASN A 214 15.17 -8.24 23.85
C ASN A 214 15.49 -6.77 23.63
N ILE A 215 16.42 -6.50 22.72
CA ILE A 215 16.81 -5.15 22.32
C ILE A 215 16.30 -4.94 20.91
N ILE A 216 15.45 -3.93 20.74
CA ILE A 216 14.85 -3.59 19.44
C ILE A 216 15.56 -2.34 18.95
N THR A 217 16.48 -2.55 18.02
CA THR A 217 17.36 -1.51 17.50
C THR A 217 17.67 -1.78 16.03
N SER A 218 17.90 -0.70 15.30
CA SER A 218 18.47 -0.71 13.94
C SER A 218 19.93 -0.19 13.92
N LEU A 219 20.51 0.10 15.10
CA LEU A 219 21.87 0.61 15.24
C LEU A 219 22.89 -0.52 15.38
N GLU A 220 23.84 -0.58 14.44
CA GLU A 220 25.04 -1.40 14.51
C GLU A 220 26.27 -0.51 14.32
N LEU A 221 27.15 -0.44 15.32
CA LEU A 221 28.34 0.45 15.28
C LEU A 221 29.52 -0.18 14.55
N ASP A 222 29.62 -1.51 14.54
CA ASP A 222 30.65 -2.24 13.83
C ASP A 222 30.21 -2.43 12.36
N PRO A 223 30.95 -1.89 11.38
CA PRO A 223 30.58 -2.00 9.97
C PRO A 223 30.45 -3.46 9.48
N ALA A 224 31.24 -4.39 10.01
CA ALA A 224 31.16 -5.80 9.63
C ALA A 224 29.90 -6.49 10.18
N VAL A 225 29.36 -6.00 11.30
CA VAL A 225 28.06 -6.45 11.82
C VAL A 225 26.93 -5.83 11.00
N MET A 226 27.04 -4.54 10.69
CA MET A 226 26.06 -3.84 9.86
C MET A 226 25.95 -4.43 8.45
N GLU A 227 27.08 -4.80 7.83
CA GLU A 227 27.09 -5.47 6.52
C GLU A 227 26.31 -6.79 6.56
N LYS A 228 26.53 -7.63 7.57
CA LYS A 228 25.77 -8.89 7.73
C LYS A 228 24.28 -8.62 7.92
N ARG A 229 23.93 -7.57 8.66
CA ARG A 229 22.53 -7.16 8.84
C ARG A 229 21.91 -6.72 7.52
N ASN A 230 22.61 -5.92 6.72
CA ASN A 230 22.14 -5.49 5.42
C ASN A 230 21.96 -6.67 4.46
N LEU A 231 22.92 -7.61 4.41
CA LEU A 231 22.79 -8.83 3.60
C LEU A 231 21.57 -9.65 3.99
N HIS A 232 21.33 -9.85 5.29
CA HIS A 232 20.12 -10.52 5.80
C HIS A 232 18.83 -9.80 5.36
N LEU A 233 18.80 -8.45 5.43
CA LEU A 233 17.65 -7.69 4.95
C LEU A 233 17.43 -7.87 3.44
N GLN A 234 18.49 -7.85 2.63
CA GLN A 234 18.39 -8.09 1.19
C GLN A 234 17.90 -9.50 0.86
N GLU A 235 18.37 -10.52 1.58
CA GLU A 235 17.88 -11.90 1.43
C GLU A 235 16.37 -12.01 1.73
N LYS A 236 15.91 -11.37 2.82
CA LYS A 236 14.49 -11.26 3.15
C LYS A 236 13.70 -10.56 2.04
N TYR A 237 14.21 -9.44 1.51
CA TYR A 237 13.52 -8.70 0.46
C TYR A 237 13.41 -9.49 -0.84
N ALA A 238 14.44 -10.27 -1.19
CA ALA A 238 14.40 -11.19 -2.31
C ALA A 238 13.36 -12.32 -2.11
N GLU A 239 13.22 -12.83 -0.88
CA GLU A 239 12.18 -13.80 -0.54
C GLU A 239 10.77 -13.20 -0.71
N ILE A 240 10.55 -11.97 -0.24
CA ILE A 240 9.28 -11.26 -0.44
C ILE A 240 9.01 -11.07 -1.93
N GLU A 241 10.00 -10.61 -2.70
CA GLU A 241 9.87 -10.38 -4.15
C GLU A 241 9.53 -11.67 -4.92
N ALA A 242 10.05 -12.81 -4.48
CA ALA A 242 9.75 -14.09 -5.11
C ALA A 242 8.32 -14.59 -4.83
N ASN A 243 7.76 -14.26 -3.66
CA ASN A 243 6.55 -14.92 -3.14
C ASN A 243 5.31 -14.02 -3.05
N GLU A 244 5.49 -12.70 -2.99
CA GLU A 244 4.42 -11.76 -2.63
C GLU A 244 3.99 -10.83 -3.76
N VAL A 245 4.18 -11.26 -5.00
CA VAL A 245 3.71 -10.56 -6.19
C VAL A 245 2.22 -10.82 -6.41
N ARG A 246 1.43 -9.75 -6.51
CA ARG A 246 -0.02 -9.80 -6.77
C ARG A 246 -0.39 -8.83 -7.88
N TYR A 247 -1.21 -9.29 -8.81
CA TYR A 247 -1.71 -8.52 -9.93
C TYR A 247 -3.02 -9.13 -10.43
N GLU A 248 -3.72 -8.36 -11.25
CA GLU A 248 -4.93 -8.79 -11.94
C GLU A 248 -4.78 -8.51 -13.43
N GLU A 249 -5.33 -9.40 -14.25
CA GLU A 249 -5.38 -9.28 -15.70
C GLU A 249 -6.83 -9.35 -16.16
N ILE A 250 -7.21 -8.44 -17.04
CA ILE A 250 -8.56 -8.37 -17.62
C ILE A 250 -8.42 -8.28 -19.13
N ASP A 251 -9.07 -9.22 -19.84
CA ASP A 251 -9.07 -9.30 -21.32
C ASP A 251 -7.66 -9.29 -21.95
N CYS A 252 -6.70 -9.99 -21.34
CA CYS A 252 -5.29 -10.01 -21.73
C CYS A 252 -4.90 -11.17 -22.67
N GLU A 253 -5.79 -12.15 -22.89
CA GLU A 253 -5.49 -13.37 -23.64
C GLU A 253 -5.30 -13.13 -25.15
N ASP A 254 -6.10 -12.25 -25.74
CA ASP A 254 -6.07 -11.90 -27.17
C ASP A 254 -5.61 -10.46 -27.42
N ALA A 255 -5.19 -9.75 -26.37
CA ALA A 255 -4.78 -8.37 -26.43
C ALA A 255 -3.56 -8.17 -27.35
N GLU A 256 -3.62 -7.13 -28.18
CA GLU A 256 -2.49 -6.63 -28.97
C GLU A 256 -1.81 -5.43 -28.29
N TYR A 257 -2.51 -4.76 -27.37
CA TYR A 257 -2.04 -3.63 -26.59
C TYR A 257 -2.40 -3.83 -25.12
N LEU A 258 -1.69 -3.16 -24.22
CA LEU A 258 -1.96 -3.29 -22.78
C LEU A 258 -2.05 -1.90 -22.13
N ILE A 259 -3.03 -1.72 -21.25
CA ILE A 259 -3.02 -0.61 -20.30
C ILE A 259 -2.49 -1.14 -18.97
N VAL A 260 -1.56 -0.42 -18.35
CA VAL A 260 -1.07 -0.71 -17.00
C VAL A 260 -1.45 0.43 -16.07
N ALA A 261 -2.21 0.12 -15.03
CA ALA A 261 -2.72 1.10 -14.08
C ALA A 261 -2.95 0.47 -12.71
N PHE A 262 -2.82 1.24 -11.62
CA PHE A 262 -3.09 0.79 -10.25
C PHE A 262 -4.10 1.70 -9.56
N GLY A 263 -4.62 1.27 -8.41
CA GLY A 263 -5.54 2.06 -7.59
C GLY A 263 -6.79 2.53 -8.36
N SER A 264 -7.22 3.78 -8.14
CA SER A 264 -8.38 4.33 -8.86
C SER A 264 -8.18 4.40 -10.38
N CYS A 265 -6.96 4.66 -10.86
CA CYS A 265 -6.66 4.65 -12.30
C CYS A 265 -6.95 3.30 -12.96
N ALA A 266 -6.82 2.19 -12.24
CA ALA A 266 -7.16 0.88 -12.80
C ALA A 266 -8.66 0.76 -13.14
N ARG A 267 -9.55 1.41 -12.38
CA ARG A 267 -10.98 1.41 -12.67
C ARG A 267 -11.33 2.22 -13.91
N ILE A 268 -10.66 3.36 -14.07
CA ILE A 268 -10.81 4.22 -15.25
C ILE A 268 -10.28 3.48 -16.46
N ALA A 269 -9.09 2.90 -16.35
CA ALA A 269 -8.47 2.08 -17.39
C ALA A 269 -9.34 0.88 -17.79
N GLN A 270 -10.03 0.24 -16.83
CA GLN A 270 -10.96 -0.83 -17.14
C GLN A 270 -12.12 -0.34 -18.03
N LYS A 271 -12.69 0.83 -17.73
CA LYS A 271 -13.73 1.43 -18.59
C LYS A 271 -13.21 1.86 -19.96
N SER A 272 -12.01 2.45 -20.00
CA SER A 272 -11.34 2.76 -21.27
C SER A 272 -11.08 1.53 -22.12
N MET A 273 -10.66 0.43 -21.49
CA MET A 273 -10.44 -0.87 -22.14
C MET A 273 -11.75 -1.41 -22.70
N GLU A 274 -12.84 -1.45 -21.91
CA GLU A 274 -14.15 -1.90 -22.37
C GLU A 274 -14.60 -1.12 -23.62
N HIS A 275 -14.56 0.22 -23.58
CA HIS A 275 -14.94 1.07 -24.72
C HIS A 275 -14.02 0.88 -25.93
N ALA A 276 -12.70 0.81 -25.74
CA ALA A 276 -11.76 0.59 -26.84
C ALA A 276 -11.98 -0.76 -27.53
N ARG A 277 -12.35 -1.80 -26.76
CA ARG A 277 -12.71 -3.12 -27.32
C ARG A 277 -14.01 -3.08 -28.11
N GLU A 278 -15.00 -2.27 -27.71
CA GLU A 278 -16.22 -2.03 -28.50
C GLU A 278 -15.91 -1.39 -29.86
N GLU A 279 -14.84 -0.58 -29.95
CA GLU A 279 -14.33 -0.03 -31.21
C GLU A 279 -13.44 -1.00 -32.01
N GLY A 280 -13.24 -2.24 -31.52
CA GLY A 280 -12.44 -3.28 -32.16
C GLY A 280 -10.94 -3.22 -31.85
N ILE A 281 -10.51 -2.38 -30.91
CA ILE A 281 -9.12 -2.35 -30.43
C ILE A 281 -8.92 -3.45 -29.41
N LYS A 282 -8.07 -4.43 -29.71
CA LYS A 282 -7.73 -5.52 -28.78
C LYS A 282 -6.76 -5.02 -27.72
N VAL A 283 -7.29 -4.40 -26.67
CA VAL A 283 -6.52 -3.94 -25.51
C VAL A 283 -6.93 -4.69 -24.26
N GLY A 284 -5.96 -5.07 -23.43
CA GLY A 284 -6.20 -5.65 -22.10
C GLY A 284 -5.76 -4.70 -20.98
N LEU A 285 -6.13 -5.02 -19.74
CA LEU A 285 -5.70 -4.30 -18.54
C LEU A 285 -4.83 -5.20 -17.67
N PHE A 286 -3.67 -4.70 -17.28
CA PHE A 286 -2.81 -5.29 -16.26
C PHE A 286 -2.77 -4.36 -15.04
N ARG A 287 -3.29 -4.84 -13.91
CA ARG A 287 -3.36 -4.08 -12.65
C ARG A 287 -2.38 -4.63 -11.63
N PRO A 288 -1.28 -3.92 -11.32
CA PRO A 288 -0.47 -4.23 -10.16
C PRO A 288 -1.28 -4.03 -8.87
N ILE A 289 -1.37 -5.08 -8.05
CA ILE A 289 -1.96 -5.02 -6.70
C ILE A 289 -0.82 -4.79 -5.69
N THR A 290 0.32 -5.42 -5.88
CA THR A 290 1.56 -5.11 -5.16
C THR A 290 2.39 -4.13 -5.99
N LEU A 291 2.67 -2.95 -5.44
CA LEU A 291 3.55 -1.96 -6.08
C LEU A 291 5.01 -2.20 -5.70
N TRP A 292 5.23 -2.72 -4.50
CA TRP A 292 6.46 -3.43 -4.14
C TRP A 292 6.09 -4.69 -3.33
N PRO A 293 6.56 -5.88 -3.73
CA PRO A 293 7.31 -6.15 -4.95
C PRO A 293 6.45 -5.95 -6.21
N PHE A 294 7.03 -5.32 -7.23
CA PHE A 294 6.33 -5.06 -8.49
C PHE A 294 6.21 -6.35 -9.32
N PRO A 295 5.08 -6.59 -10.02
CA PRO A 295 4.85 -7.78 -10.83
C PRO A 295 5.64 -7.79 -12.16
N SER A 296 6.96 -7.63 -12.11
CA SER A 296 7.81 -7.50 -13.31
C SER A 296 7.82 -8.74 -14.19
N LYS A 297 7.92 -9.94 -13.58
CA LYS A 297 7.97 -11.22 -14.33
C LYS A 297 6.71 -11.48 -15.16
N PRO A 298 5.49 -11.45 -14.59
CA PRO A 298 4.26 -11.66 -15.37
C PRO A 298 4.05 -10.56 -16.42
N LEU A 299 4.36 -9.30 -16.11
CA LEU A 299 4.28 -8.22 -17.09
C LEU A 299 5.24 -8.43 -18.27
N ALA A 300 6.49 -8.85 -18.00
CA ALA A 300 7.46 -9.18 -19.02
C ALA A 300 7.03 -10.37 -19.91
N GLU A 301 6.32 -11.35 -19.35
CA GLU A 301 5.77 -12.46 -20.13
C GLU A 301 4.67 -11.99 -21.09
N ARG A 302 3.78 -11.11 -20.62
CA ARG A 302 2.73 -10.50 -21.46
C ARG A 302 3.32 -9.63 -22.56
N ALA A 303 4.36 -8.86 -22.26
CA ALA A 303 5.03 -7.97 -23.19
C ALA A 303 5.54 -8.68 -24.47
N LYS A 304 5.77 -9.99 -24.43
CA LYS A 304 6.22 -10.77 -25.61
C LYS A 304 5.19 -10.87 -26.72
N ASN A 305 3.91 -10.73 -26.40
CA ASN A 305 2.80 -10.99 -27.34
C ASN A 305 2.00 -9.72 -27.71
N ILE A 306 2.41 -8.55 -27.22
CA ILE A 306 1.74 -7.27 -27.47
C ILE A 306 2.66 -6.30 -28.20
N LYS A 307 2.08 -5.25 -28.77
CA LYS A 307 2.75 -4.25 -29.60
C LYS A 307 3.16 -3.00 -28.82
N GLY A 308 2.54 -2.73 -27.67
CA GLY A 308 2.87 -1.58 -26.84
C GLY A 308 2.03 -1.50 -25.57
N ILE A 309 2.51 -0.69 -24.63
CA ILE A 309 1.91 -0.50 -23.30
C ILE A 309 1.61 0.99 -23.08
N LEU A 310 0.40 1.31 -22.64
CA LEU A 310 0.07 2.63 -22.09
C LEU A 310 -0.01 2.54 -20.57
N VAL A 311 0.81 3.33 -19.88
CA VAL A 311 0.80 3.45 -18.41
C VAL A 311 -0.08 4.63 -18.02
N VAL A 312 -1.09 4.38 -17.18
CA VAL A 312 -2.08 5.39 -16.78
C VAL A 312 -1.97 5.71 -15.29
N GLU A 313 -1.66 6.97 -14.95
CA GLU A 313 -1.39 7.40 -13.58
C GLU A 313 -2.05 8.76 -13.22
N LEU A 314 -2.37 8.99 -11.94
CA LEU A 314 -2.69 10.33 -11.42
C LEU A 314 -1.44 11.09 -10.95
N ASN A 315 -0.38 11.03 -11.75
CA ASN A 315 0.91 11.68 -11.52
C ASN A 315 1.62 11.95 -12.87
N SER A 316 2.89 12.37 -12.83
CA SER A 316 3.67 12.76 -14.00
C SER A 316 4.45 11.61 -14.67
N GLY A 317 4.16 10.36 -14.30
CA GLY A 317 4.90 9.17 -14.67
C GLY A 317 5.85 8.76 -13.54
N GLN A 318 5.44 7.79 -12.72
CA GLN A 318 6.31 7.19 -11.69
C GLN A 318 6.37 5.67 -11.87
N MET A 319 5.22 5.01 -11.92
CA MET A 319 5.14 3.56 -12.16
C MET A 319 5.67 3.18 -13.55
N ILE A 320 5.60 4.09 -14.53
CA ILE A 320 6.14 3.84 -15.87
C ILE A 320 7.60 3.35 -15.83
N GLU A 321 8.44 3.83 -14.92
CA GLU A 321 9.83 3.36 -14.81
C GLU A 321 9.90 1.87 -14.49
N ASP A 322 9.04 1.37 -13.59
CA ASP A 322 8.99 -0.07 -13.28
C ASP A 322 8.44 -0.90 -14.44
N VAL A 323 7.49 -0.34 -15.20
CA VAL A 323 6.95 -0.99 -16.41
C VAL A 323 8.03 -1.09 -17.49
N GLU A 324 8.74 -0.01 -17.78
CA GLU A 324 9.84 0.03 -18.75
C GLU A 324 10.95 -0.95 -18.37
N LEU A 325 11.35 -0.97 -17.09
CA LEU A 325 12.35 -1.88 -16.57
C LEU A 325 11.89 -3.34 -16.63
N ALA A 326 10.63 -3.63 -16.29
CA ALA A 326 10.06 -4.96 -16.35
C ALA A 326 10.12 -5.54 -17.77
N VAL A 327 9.77 -4.75 -18.78
CA VAL A 327 9.83 -5.16 -20.18
C VAL A 327 11.18 -4.92 -20.84
N LYS A 328 12.17 -4.40 -20.09
CA LYS A 328 13.52 -4.08 -20.58
C LYS A 328 13.51 -3.20 -21.83
N CYS A 329 12.56 -2.26 -21.90
CA CYS A 329 12.32 -1.39 -23.04
C CYS A 329 12.16 -2.15 -24.39
N SER A 330 11.70 -3.41 -24.37
CA SER A 330 11.64 -4.25 -25.59
C SER A 330 10.51 -3.88 -26.56
N ILE A 331 9.51 -3.15 -26.06
CA ILE A 331 8.35 -2.65 -26.80
C ILE A 331 8.10 -1.19 -26.39
N PRO A 332 7.37 -0.41 -27.20
CA PRO A 332 6.93 0.93 -26.81
C PRO A 332 6.15 0.91 -25.49
N VAL A 333 6.60 1.72 -24.53
CA VAL A 333 5.89 2.02 -23.30
C VAL A 333 5.71 3.53 -23.26
N GLU A 334 4.47 3.99 -23.11
CA GLU A 334 4.15 5.41 -23.09
C GLU A 334 3.32 5.74 -21.86
N HIS A 335 3.41 6.98 -21.39
CA HIS A 335 2.68 7.46 -20.23
C HIS A 335 1.51 8.37 -20.65
N PHE A 336 0.38 8.17 -19.98
CA PHE A 336 -0.71 9.13 -19.90
C PHE A 336 -1.06 9.38 -18.43
N GLY A 337 -1.03 10.65 -18.02
CA GLY A 337 -1.37 10.98 -16.65
C GLY A 337 -1.94 12.38 -16.49
N ARG A 338 -2.75 12.53 -15.45
CA ARG A 338 -3.35 13.80 -15.04
C ARG A 338 -2.80 14.21 -13.68
N LEU A 339 -2.65 15.52 -13.47
CA LEU A 339 -1.96 16.08 -12.31
C LEU A 339 -2.89 16.90 -11.43
N GLY A 340 -2.47 17.13 -10.18
CA GLY A 340 -3.05 18.15 -9.31
C GLY A 340 -4.52 17.91 -8.91
N GLY A 341 -5.00 16.67 -8.96
CA GLY A 341 -6.38 16.35 -8.58
C GLY A 341 -7.33 16.05 -9.72
N ILE A 342 -6.91 16.23 -10.97
CA ILE A 342 -7.78 15.97 -12.11
C ILE A 342 -7.82 14.48 -12.40
N VAL A 343 -9.02 13.91 -12.37
CA VAL A 343 -9.27 12.51 -12.74
C VAL A 343 -9.52 12.45 -14.26
N PRO A 344 -8.84 11.57 -15.01
CA PRO A 344 -9.04 11.43 -16.45
C PRO A 344 -10.42 10.84 -16.76
N ASP A 345 -11.01 11.27 -17.87
CA ASP A 345 -12.14 10.59 -18.49
C ASP A 345 -11.67 9.32 -19.23
N PRO A 346 -12.48 8.24 -19.29
CA PRO A 346 -12.13 7.06 -20.06
C PRO A 346 -11.75 7.34 -21.52
N ASP A 347 -12.40 8.30 -22.18
CA ASP A 347 -12.14 8.62 -23.58
C ASP A 347 -10.75 9.30 -23.77
N GLU A 348 -10.29 10.10 -22.80
CA GLU A 348 -8.93 10.69 -22.84
C GLU A 348 -7.85 9.60 -22.85
N VAL A 349 -8.07 8.50 -22.13
CA VAL A 349 -7.15 7.35 -22.10
C VAL A 349 -7.14 6.62 -23.45
N ILE A 350 -8.30 6.46 -24.08
CA ILE A 350 -8.42 5.82 -25.40
C ILE A 350 -7.73 6.65 -26.46
N ASP A 351 -7.95 7.98 -26.46
CA ASP A 351 -7.28 8.90 -27.36
C ASP A 351 -5.76 8.85 -27.18
N ALA A 352 -5.29 8.83 -25.93
CA ALA A 352 -3.87 8.67 -25.63
C ALA A 352 -3.31 7.33 -26.12
N LEU A 353 -4.05 6.23 -25.97
CA LEU A 353 -3.66 4.91 -26.50
C LEU A 353 -3.50 4.95 -28.02
N LYS A 354 -4.48 5.54 -28.72
CA LYS A 354 -4.46 5.68 -30.18
C LYS A 354 -3.29 6.55 -30.64
N GLU A 355 -3.13 7.73 -30.05
CA GLU A 355 -2.11 8.71 -30.44
C GLU A 355 -0.69 8.23 -30.13
N LYS A 356 -0.46 7.67 -28.94
CA LYS A 356 0.90 7.40 -28.44
C LYS A 356 1.39 5.99 -28.75
N ILE A 357 0.49 5.02 -28.96
CA ILE A 357 0.88 3.62 -29.14
C ILE A 357 0.44 3.07 -30.50
N ILE A 358 -0.83 3.26 -30.91
CA ILE A 358 -1.37 2.59 -32.11
C ILE A 358 -0.94 3.28 -33.41
N ASN A 359 -0.97 4.61 -33.44
CA ASN A 359 -0.72 5.42 -34.63
C ASN A 359 0.75 5.88 -34.77
N LYS A 360 1.63 5.40 -33.90
CA LYS A 360 3.05 5.72 -33.85
C LYS A 360 3.85 4.63 -34.55
#